data_AF-G7GKJ1-F1
#
_entry.id   AF-G7GKJ1-F1
#
_cell.length_a   1.000
_cell.length_b   1.000
_cell.length_c   1.000
_cell.angle_alpha   90.00
_cell.angle_beta   90.00
_cell.angle_gamma   90.00
#
_symmetry.space_group_name_H-M   'P 1'
#
loop_
_entity.id
_entity.type
_entity.pdbx_description
1 polymer ?
#
loop_
_entity_poly.entity_id
_entity_poly.type
_entity_poly.pdbx_seq_one_letter_code
_entity_poly.pdbx_strand_id
1 'polypeptide(L)'
;MAKVSLIEDMRTKMKRAERGALEFGTGRQFDVDLIESSRITLEIRLIDHEIPDPSGASDESVQRHTRVYFTEPEHLDGCLLALSVQSKCPGPEGLDEQDRHAAAAALRAEDHCARM
;
A
#
# COMPACT_ATOMS: atom_id res chain seq x y z
N MET A 1 8.97 3.68 23.93
CA MET A 1 8.99 4.27 22.57
C MET A 1 7.59 4.76 22.26
N ALA A 2 7.43 5.99 21.76
CA ALA A 2 6.11 6.46 21.31
C ALA A 2 5.66 5.60 20.11
N LYS A 3 4.44 5.07 20.14
CA LYS A 3 3.85 4.33 19.02
C LYS A 3 3.64 5.34 17.90
N VAL A 4 4.41 5.24 16.81
CA VAL A 4 4.24 6.10 15.63
C VAL A 4 2.83 5.85 15.09
N SER A 5 2.07 6.91 14.82
CA SER A 5 0.76 6.77 14.20
C SER A 5 0.87 6.51 12.71
N LEU A 6 -0.13 5.85 12.12
CA LEU A 6 -0.17 5.59 10.67
C LEU A 6 -0.04 6.88 9.84
N ILE A 7 -0.63 7.97 10.32
CA ILE A 7 -0.57 9.28 9.67
C ILE A 7 0.85 9.87 9.71
N GLU A 8 1.54 9.73 10.84
CA GLU A 8 2.93 10.20 10.97
C GLU A 8 3.88 9.40 10.10
N ASP A 9 3.69 8.08 10.02
CA ASP A 9 4.47 7.22 9.14
C ASP A 9 4.22 7.57 7.66
N MET A 10 2.96 7.71 7.26
CA MET A 10 2.60 8.13 5.90
C MET A 10 3.25 9.48 5.56
N ARG A 11 3.16 10.48 6.43
CA ARG A 11 3.84 11.78 6.23
C ARG A 11 5.35 11.64 6.11
N THR A 12 5.95 10.73 6.87
CA THR A 12 7.39 10.47 6.83
C THR A 12 7.79 9.85 5.50
N LYS A 13 7.03 8.85 5.02
CA LYS A 13 7.23 8.23 3.71
C LYS A 13 7.06 9.23 2.58
N MET A 14 6.03 10.07 2.60
CA MET A 14 5.84 11.11 1.56
C MET A 14 7.01 12.10 1.52
N LYS A 15 7.48 12.60 2.67
CA LYS A 15 8.65 13.51 2.72
C LYS A 15 9.93 12.86 2.21
N ARG A 16 10.09 11.53 2.39
CA ARG A 16 11.21 10.78 1.81
C ARG A 16 11.03 10.62 0.30
N ALA A 17 9.82 10.33 -0.17
CA ALA A 17 9.48 10.22 -1.58
C ALA A 17 9.79 11.51 -2.35
N GLU A 18 9.41 12.68 -1.80
CA GLU A 18 9.72 14.01 -2.35
C GLU A 18 11.22 14.25 -2.60
N ARG A 19 12.09 13.52 -1.89
CA ARG A 19 13.55 13.63 -1.97
C ARG A 19 14.19 12.48 -2.75
N GLY A 20 13.39 11.59 -3.34
CA GLY A 20 13.89 10.38 -3.99
C GLY A 20 14.57 9.40 -3.02
N ALA A 21 14.18 9.42 -1.74
CA ALA A 21 14.85 8.66 -0.67
C ALA A 21 14.10 7.39 -0.25
N LEU A 22 13.13 6.93 -1.05
CA LEU A 22 12.47 5.64 -0.85
C LEU A 22 13.26 4.55 -1.56
N GLU A 23 13.40 3.40 -0.91
CA GLU A 23 14.10 2.24 -1.45
C GLU A 23 13.12 1.30 -2.15
N PHE A 24 13.45 0.91 -3.38
CA PHE A 24 12.67 -0.02 -4.19
C PHE A 24 13.19 -1.45 -4.04
N GLY A 25 12.29 -2.40 -3.84
CA GLY A 25 12.60 -3.82 -3.88
C GLY A 25 11.58 -4.71 -3.19
N THR A 26 11.83 -6.02 -3.29
CA THR A 26 10.96 -7.05 -2.73
C THR A 26 11.30 -7.34 -1.27
N GLY A 27 10.26 -7.39 -0.42
CA GLY A 27 10.41 -7.71 1.01
C GLY A 27 10.43 -6.50 1.95
N ARG A 28 10.24 -6.76 3.24
CA ARG A 28 9.86 -5.75 4.25
C ARG A 28 10.89 -4.64 4.50
N GLN A 29 12.14 -4.85 4.10
CA GLN A 29 13.21 -3.86 4.22
C GLN A 29 13.07 -2.69 3.25
N PHE A 30 12.38 -2.89 2.11
CA PHE A 30 12.17 -1.85 1.10
C PHE A 30 10.87 -1.09 1.34
N ASP A 31 10.87 0.18 0.94
CA ASP A 31 9.73 1.08 1.08
C ASP A 31 8.66 0.83 0.01
N VAL A 32 9.11 0.59 -1.21
CA VAL A 32 8.28 0.45 -2.42
C VAL A 32 8.52 -0.92 -3.06
N ASP A 33 7.45 -1.56 -3.51
CA ASP A 33 7.53 -2.80 -4.28
C ASP A 33 6.60 -2.78 -5.49
N LEU A 34 6.99 -3.47 -6.56
CA LEU A 34 6.15 -3.72 -7.73
C LEU A 34 5.39 -5.02 -7.49
N ILE A 35 4.07 -4.96 -7.54
CA ILE A 35 3.26 -6.14 -7.34
C ILE A 35 3.26 -6.99 -8.62
N GLU A 36 3.92 -8.14 -8.55
CA GLU A 36 4.07 -9.07 -9.67
C GLU A 36 2.72 -9.48 -10.29
N SER A 37 1.69 -9.64 -9.47
CA SER A 37 0.36 -10.07 -9.91
C SER A 37 -0.40 -9.01 -10.74
N SER A 38 -0.04 -7.73 -10.65
CA SER A 38 -0.73 -6.67 -11.42
C SER A 38 0.16 -5.90 -12.40
N ARG A 39 1.49 -6.12 -12.39
CA ARG A 39 2.53 -5.60 -13.32
C ARG A 39 2.68 -4.08 -13.45
N ILE A 40 1.66 -3.30 -13.09
CA ILE A 40 1.66 -1.83 -13.13
C ILE A 40 1.48 -1.22 -11.74
N THR A 41 1.03 -2.00 -10.74
CA THR A 41 0.76 -1.45 -9.42
C THR A 41 2.00 -1.52 -8.53
N LEU A 42 2.38 -0.36 -8.01
CA LEU A 42 3.37 -0.20 -6.96
C LEU A 42 2.66 -0.13 -5.60
N GLU A 43 3.30 -0.65 -4.56
CA GLU A 43 2.87 -0.48 -3.18
C GLU A 43 3.90 0.29 -2.34
N ILE A 44 3.44 1.24 -1.52
CA ILE A 44 4.22 1.75 -0.39
C ILE A 44 3.78 1.01 0.87
N ARG A 45 4.76 0.48 1.61
CA ARG A 45 4.54 -0.17 2.90
C ARG A 45 4.55 0.84 4.03
N LEU A 46 3.43 0.92 4.74
CA LEU A 46 3.32 1.68 5.98
C LEU A 46 3.53 0.78 7.19
N ILE A 47 3.73 1.39 8.36
CA ILE A 47 3.87 0.69 9.64
C ILE A 47 2.71 -0.26 9.93
N ASP A 48 3.03 -1.30 10.68
CA ASP A 48 2.03 -2.19 11.25
C ASP A 48 1.26 -1.45 12.34
N HIS A 49 -0.04 -1.66 12.39
CA HIS A 49 -0.90 -1.08 13.41
C HIS A 49 -1.86 -2.14 13.93
N GLU A 50 -2.37 -1.90 15.13
CA GLU A 50 -3.31 -2.78 15.80
C GLU A 50 -4.67 -2.11 15.82
N ILE A 51 -5.70 -2.84 15.43
CA ILE A 51 -7.10 -2.41 15.52
C ILE A 51 -7.86 -3.37 16.42
N PRO A 52 -8.94 -2.96 17.10
CA PRO A 52 -9.84 -3.90 17.76
C PRO A 52 -10.31 -4.97 16.78
N ASP A 53 -10.51 -6.21 17.24
CA ASP A 53 -11.04 -7.30 16.44
C ASP A 53 -12.32 -6.86 15.69
N PRO A 54 -12.30 -6.78 14.36
CA PRO A 54 -13.43 -6.28 13.58
C PRO A 54 -14.65 -7.22 13.63
N SER A 55 -14.47 -8.48 14.04
CA SER A 55 -15.57 -9.42 14.23
C SER A 55 -16.31 -9.19 15.56
N GLY A 56 -15.69 -8.48 16.50
CA GLY A 56 -16.19 -8.33 17.87
C GLY A 56 -16.19 -9.64 18.67
N ALA A 57 -15.51 -10.69 18.19
CA ALA A 57 -15.44 -11.98 18.86
C ALA A 57 -14.48 -11.97 20.06
N SER A 58 -13.56 -11.00 20.12
CA SER A 58 -12.61 -10.82 21.21
C SER A 58 -12.39 -9.34 21.54
N ASP A 59 -11.97 -9.06 22.79
CA ASP A 59 -11.46 -7.75 23.22
C ASP A 59 -9.98 -7.55 22.83
N GLU A 60 -9.38 -8.50 22.10
CA GLU A 60 -8.00 -8.43 21.65
C GLU A 60 -7.87 -7.53 20.42
N SER A 61 -6.69 -6.95 20.26
CA SER A 61 -6.34 -6.20 19.06
C SER A 61 -5.73 -7.13 18.02
N VAL A 62 -6.12 -6.93 16.76
CA VAL A 62 -5.56 -7.64 15.61
C VAL A 62 -4.56 -6.74 14.89
N GLN A 63 -3.40 -7.31 14.55
CA GLN A 63 -2.40 -6.63 13.76
C GLN A 63 -2.87 -6.52 12.30
N ARG A 64 -2.63 -5.36 11.67
CA ARG A 64 -2.89 -5.11 10.25
C ARG A 64 -1.69 -4.42 9.59
N HIS A 65 -1.49 -4.72 8.31
CA HIS A 65 -0.50 -4.10 7.46
C HIS A 65 -1.19 -3.15 6.47
N THR A 66 -0.85 -1.86 6.49
CA THR A 66 -1.41 -0.90 5.51
C THR A 66 -0.48 -0.74 4.31
N ARG A 67 -1.08 -0.64 3.12
CA ARG A 67 -0.41 -0.39 1.84
C ARG A 67 -1.07 0.78 1.13
N VAL A 68 -0.25 1.63 0.54
CA VAL A 68 -0.70 2.62 -0.44
C VAL A 68 -0.40 2.05 -1.82
N TYR A 69 -1.44 1.78 -2.61
CA TYR A 69 -1.30 1.31 -3.99
C TYR A 69 -1.32 2.50 -4.92
N PHE A 70 -0.37 2.55 -5.84
CA PHE A 70 -0.21 3.65 -6.80
C PHE A 70 0.37 3.12 -8.11
N THR A 71 0.41 3.97 -9.14
CA THR A 71 1.06 3.67 -10.43
C THR A 71 1.64 4.94 -11.04
N GLU A 72 2.62 4.75 -11.92
CA GLU A 72 3.18 5.78 -12.79
C GLU A 72 2.96 5.32 -14.24
N PRO A 73 1.85 5.71 -14.90
CA PRO A 73 1.54 5.21 -16.24
C PRO A 73 2.54 5.72 -17.28
N GLU A 74 3.15 4.83 -18.05
CA GLU A 74 4.22 5.17 -19.03
C GLU A 74 3.80 6.22 -20.07
N HIS A 75 2.52 6.27 -20.41
CA HIS A 75 1.97 7.20 -21.40
C HIS A 75 1.59 8.57 -20.83
N LEU A 76 1.64 8.75 -19.50
CA LEU A 76 1.33 10.01 -18.81
C LEU A 76 2.60 10.50 -18.09
N ASP A 77 3.43 11.24 -18.83
CA ASP A 77 4.70 11.73 -18.30
C ASP A 77 4.52 12.60 -17.04
N GLY A 78 5.35 12.33 -16.02
CA GLY A 78 5.30 12.98 -14.72
C GLY A 78 4.02 12.69 -13.90
N CYS A 79 3.18 11.73 -14.30
CA CYS A 79 1.94 11.43 -13.61
C CYS A 79 2.12 10.34 -12.54
N LEU A 80 1.76 10.68 -11.31
CA LEU A 80 1.69 9.75 -10.19
C LEU A 80 0.23 9.59 -9.76
N LEU A 81 -0.33 8.39 -9.89
CA LEU A 81 -1.73 8.12 -9.58
C LEU A 81 -1.83 7.31 -8.29
N ALA A 82 -2.40 7.90 -7.25
CA ALA A 82 -2.82 7.16 -6.06
C ALA A 82 -4.11 6.38 -6.33
N LEU A 83 -4.09 5.07 -6.13
CA LEU A 83 -5.18 4.16 -6.52
C LEU A 83 -6.02 3.70 -5.32
N SER A 84 -5.38 3.41 -4.18
CA SER A 84 -6.06 3.19 -2.90
C SER A 84 -5.11 3.09 -1.71
N VAL A 85 -5.68 3.23 -0.52
CA VAL A 85 -5.06 2.82 0.74
C VAL A 85 -5.87 1.64 1.28
N GLN A 86 -5.22 0.50 1.53
CA GLN A 86 -5.89 -0.70 2.07
C GLN A 86 -5.08 -1.30 3.21
N SER A 87 -5.78 -1.94 4.14
CA SER A 87 -5.17 -2.69 5.23
C SER A 87 -5.45 -4.17 5.06
N LYS A 88 -4.48 -5.01 5.38
CA LYS A 88 -4.59 -6.47 5.29
C LYS A 88 -4.12 -7.20 6.55
N CYS A 89 -4.55 -8.45 6.73
CA CYS A 89 -4.04 -9.37 7.73
C CYS A 89 -2.54 -9.65 7.52
N PRO A 90 -1.81 -10.04 8.57
CA PRO A 90 -0.53 -10.72 8.42
C PRO A 90 -0.72 -12.14 7.88
N GLY A 91 0.38 -12.75 7.40
CA GLY A 91 0.38 -14.16 7.01
C GLY A 91 -0.35 -14.46 5.69
N PRO A 92 -0.68 -15.74 5.44
CA PRO A 92 -1.22 -16.20 4.15
C PRO A 92 -2.54 -15.56 3.74
N GLU A 93 -3.49 -15.39 4.67
CA GLU A 93 -4.76 -14.71 4.39
C GLU A 93 -4.55 -13.27 3.89
N GLY A 94 -3.55 -12.59 4.44
CA GLY A 94 -3.13 -11.28 3.99
C GLY A 94 -2.54 -11.26 2.58
N LEU A 95 -2.02 -12.36 2.06
CA LEU A 95 -1.53 -12.43 0.69
C LEU A 95 -2.70 -12.42 -0.30
N ASP A 96 -3.74 -13.20 -0.02
CA ASP A 96 -4.97 -13.21 -0.82
C ASP A 96 -5.69 -11.85 -0.80
N GLU A 97 -5.69 -11.17 0.35
CA GLU A 97 -6.16 -9.78 0.45
C GLU A 97 -5.30 -8.83 -0.39
N GLN A 98 -3.97 -8.96 -0.35
CA GLN A 98 -3.05 -8.12 -1.13
C GLN A 98 -3.30 -8.27 -2.64
N ASP A 99 -3.44 -9.50 -3.14
CA ASP A 99 -3.69 -9.75 -4.56
C ASP A 99 -5.02 -9.14 -5.00
N ARG A 100 -6.08 -9.28 -4.20
CA ARG A 100 -7.37 -8.62 -4.48
C ARG A 100 -7.27 -7.10 -4.48
N HIS A 101 -6.55 -6.52 -3.53
CA HIS A 101 -6.32 -5.07 -3.48
C HIS A 101 -5.54 -4.57 -4.70
N ALA A 102 -4.49 -5.30 -5.10
CA ALA A 102 -3.67 -4.97 -6.26
C ALA A 102 -4.47 -5.07 -7.56
N ALA A 103 -5.25 -6.13 -7.75
CA ALA A 103 -6.13 -6.28 -8.90
C ALA A 103 -7.16 -5.15 -9.00
N ALA A 104 -7.80 -4.79 -7.88
CA ALA A 104 -8.74 -3.68 -7.85
C ALA A 104 -8.07 -2.32 -8.12
N ALA A 105 -6.84 -2.12 -7.65
CA ALA A 105 -6.05 -0.92 -7.94
C ALA A 105 -5.69 -0.82 -9.43
N ALA A 106 -5.26 -1.93 -10.05
CA ALA A 106 -4.95 -1.98 -11.47
C ALA A 106 -6.17 -1.64 -12.34
N LEU A 107 -7.35 -2.18 -12.02
CA LEU A 107 -8.60 -1.82 -12.71
C LEU A 107 -8.91 -0.32 -12.63
N ARG A 108 -8.65 0.32 -11.48
CA ARG A 108 -8.82 1.79 -11.36
C ARG A 108 -7.82 2.55 -12.22
N ALA A 109 -6.59 2.06 -12.33
CA ALA A 109 -5.58 2.66 -13.20
C ALA A 109 -6.01 2.57 -14.67
N GLU A 110 -6.44 1.39 -15.12
CA GLU A 110 -6.95 1.14 -16.48
C GLU A 110 -8.14 2.05 -16.80
N ASP A 111 -9.12 2.10 -15.90
CA ASP A 111 -10.30 2.96 -16.03
C ASP A 111 -9.93 4.45 -16.13
N HIS A 112 -8.92 4.90 -15.38
CA HIS A 112 -8.44 6.28 -15.46
C HIS A 112 -7.80 6.54 -16.83
N CYS A 113 -6.90 5.66 -17.26
CA CYS A 113 -6.17 5.81 -18.53
C CYS A 113 -7.11 5.74 -19.74
N ALA A 114 -8.19 4.95 -19.68
CA ALA A 114 -9.17 4.85 -20.76
C ALA A 114 -10.08 6.09 -20.90
N ARG A 115 -10.12 6.98 -19.89
CA ARG A 115 -10.97 8.19 -19.88
C ARG A 115 -10.22 9.46 -20.27
N MET A 116 -8.89 9.41 -20.32
CA MET A 116 -8.02 10.51 -20.71
C MET A 116 -7.83 10.54 -22.23
#